data_AF-A0A1E5IWL0-F1
#
_entry.id   AF-A0A1E5IWL0-F1
#
_cell.length_a   1.000
_cell.length_b   1.000
_cell.length_c   1.000
_cell.angle_alpha   90.00
_cell.angle_beta   90.00
_cell.angle_gamma   90.00
#
_symmetry.space_group_name_H-M   'P 1'
#
loop_
_entity.id
_entity.type
_entity.pdbx_description
1 polymer ?
#
loop_
_entity_poly.entity_id
_entity_poly.type
_entity_poly.pdbx_seq_one_letter_code
_entity_poly.pdbx_strand_id
1 'polypeptide(L)'
;MTKANISKADLIEQLQQWQTAQISAEQLQDWMVTHYDPDEVSIGQGECEWTVEAMNIVMNEYEIAKLDKFRQENAQLAIDFIQAEEARFNQTRHLFLQDGFKD
;
A
#
# COMPACT_ATOMS: atom_id res chain seq x y z
N MET A 1 12.73 -18.75 -13.55
CA MET A 1 12.29 -18.54 -12.16
C MET A 1 11.02 -17.70 -12.23
N THR A 2 9.95 -18.09 -11.54
CA THR A 2 8.74 -17.26 -11.46
C THR A 2 9.06 -16.00 -10.66
N LYS A 3 8.80 -14.83 -11.26
CA LYS A 3 8.89 -13.52 -10.60
C LYS A 3 8.00 -13.59 -9.34
N ALA A 4 8.48 -13.17 -8.18
CA ALA A 4 7.63 -13.12 -6.98
C ALA A 4 6.44 -12.20 -7.26
N ASN A 5 5.26 -12.47 -6.69
CA ASN A 5 4.08 -11.65 -6.94
C ASN A 5 3.40 -11.26 -5.63
N ILE A 6 3.18 -9.97 -5.44
CA ILE A 6 2.37 -9.45 -4.34
C ILE A 6 0.95 -9.27 -4.84
N SER A 7 0.03 -10.04 -4.27
CA SER A 7 -1.39 -9.90 -4.58
C SER A 7 -2.01 -8.73 -3.83
N LYS A 8 -3.15 -8.25 -4.33
CA LYS A 8 -3.97 -7.25 -3.64
C LYS A 8 -4.32 -7.69 -2.21
N ALA A 9 -4.61 -8.97 -2.02
CA ALA A 9 -4.97 -9.52 -0.72
C ALA A 9 -3.78 -9.45 0.27
N ASP A 10 -2.57 -9.78 -0.18
CA ASP A 10 -1.37 -9.74 0.67
C ASP A 10 -1.11 -8.31 1.17
N LEU A 11 -1.20 -7.32 0.27
CA LEU A 11 -0.99 -5.92 0.64
C LEU A 11 -2.06 -5.41 1.61
N ILE A 12 -3.34 -5.73 1.36
CA ILE A 12 -4.44 -5.35 2.25
C ILE A 12 -4.27 -6.01 3.63
N GLU A 13 -3.86 -7.28 3.68
CA GLU A 13 -3.64 -7.98 4.94
C GLU A 13 -2.56 -7.30 5.77
N GLN A 14 -1.43 -6.91 5.17
CA GLN A 14 -0.37 -6.17 5.87
C GLN A 14 -0.85 -4.83 6.41
N LEU A 15 -1.61 -4.08 5.61
CA LEU A 15 -2.20 -2.80 6.05
C LEU A 15 -3.21 -3.00 7.18
N GLN A 16 -4.01 -4.07 7.16
CA GLN A 16 -4.97 -4.40 8.22
C GLN A 16 -4.28 -4.86 9.51
N GLN A 17 -3.21 -5.64 9.41
CA GLN A 17 -2.40 -6.01 10.57
C GLN A 17 -1.82 -4.76 11.23
N TRP A 18 -1.34 -3.80 10.45
CA TRP A 18 -0.85 -2.53 10.98
C TRP A 18 -1.99 -1.68 11.57
N GLN A 19 -3.10 -1.54 10.85
CA GLN A 19 -4.30 -0.81 11.32
C GLN A 19 -4.77 -1.33 12.69
N THR A 20 -4.75 -2.66 12.89
CA THR A 20 -5.18 -3.33 14.13
C THR A 20 -4.08 -3.46 15.19
N ALA A 21 -2.94 -2.80 15.01
CA ALA A 21 -1.78 -2.83 15.91
C ALA A 21 -1.16 -4.22 16.12
N GLN A 22 -1.36 -5.16 15.20
CA GLN A 22 -0.72 -6.48 15.23
C GLN A 22 0.75 -6.41 14.82
N ILE A 23 1.09 -5.46 13.93
CA ILE A 23 2.46 -5.13 13.54
C ILE A 23 2.74 -3.64 13.78
N SER A 24 4.00 -3.29 14.02
CA SER A 24 4.44 -1.90 14.13
C SER A 24 4.58 -1.23 12.76
N ALA A 25 4.69 0.10 12.75
CA ALA A 25 5.00 0.86 11.54
C ALA A 25 6.34 0.43 10.91
N GLU A 26 7.33 0.08 11.75
CA GLU A 26 8.63 -0.46 11.31
C GLU A 26 8.44 -1.79 10.57
N GLN A 27 7.66 -2.71 11.14
CA GLN A 27 7.39 -4.00 10.50
C GLN A 27 6.63 -3.86 9.18
N LEU A 28 5.68 -2.90 9.11
CA LEU A 28 5.00 -2.58 7.86
C LEU A 28 5.99 -2.05 6.81
N GLN A 29 6.82 -1.08 7.17
CA GLN A 29 7.81 -0.49 6.26
C GLN A 29 8.85 -1.52 5.79
N ASP A 30 9.39 -2.32 6.71
CA ASP A 30 10.33 -3.39 6.39
C ASP A 30 9.73 -4.38 5.39
N TRP A 31 8.44 -4.69 5.54
CA TRP A 31 7.74 -5.54 4.58
C TRP A 31 7.66 -4.89 3.20
N MET A 32 7.35 -3.59 3.12
CA MET A 32 7.34 -2.85 1.85
C MET A 32 8.72 -2.85 1.21
N VAL A 33 9.79 -2.51 1.95
CA VAL A 33 11.18 -2.50 1.45
C VAL A 33 11.63 -3.88 0.98
N THR A 34 11.18 -4.94 1.65
CA THR A 34 11.57 -6.32 1.31
C THR A 34 10.84 -6.85 0.08
N HIS A 35 9.58 -6.46 -0.13
CA HIS A 35 8.71 -7.06 -1.14
C HIS A 35 8.41 -6.14 -2.34
N TYR A 36 8.68 -4.84 -2.23
CA TYR A 36 8.53 -3.89 -3.31
C TYR A 36 9.86 -3.73 -4.05
N ASP A 37 10.04 -4.54 -5.09
CA ASP A 37 11.08 -4.35 -6.10
C ASP A 37 10.41 -4.40 -7.48
N PRO A 38 10.22 -3.27 -8.18
CA PRO A 38 9.58 -3.24 -9.49
C PRO A 38 10.28 -4.10 -10.56
N ASP A 39 11.59 -4.28 -10.44
CA ASP A 39 12.40 -5.07 -11.39
C ASP A 39 12.28 -6.58 -11.09
N GLU A 40 12.18 -6.97 -9.82
CA GLU A 40 12.18 -8.38 -9.37
C GLU A 40 10.83 -8.95 -8.91
N VAL A 41 9.84 -8.11 -8.60
CA VAL A 41 8.52 -8.49 -8.08
C VAL A 41 7.39 -7.94 -8.97
N SER A 42 6.43 -8.80 -9.30
CA SER A 42 5.17 -8.41 -9.95
C SER A 42 4.19 -7.92 -8.89
N ILE A 43 3.49 -6.83 -9.16
CA ILE A 43 2.49 -6.28 -8.24
C ILE A 43 1.10 -6.43 -8.87
N GLY A 44 0.17 -7.03 -8.14
CA GLY A 44 -1.24 -7.11 -8.54
C GLY A 44 -1.50 -7.92 -9.80
N GLN A 45 -0.75 -9.01 -10.05
CA GLN A 45 -0.96 -9.84 -11.24
C GLN A 45 -2.42 -10.31 -11.37
N GLY A 46 -3.07 -9.95 -12.48
CA GLY A 46 -4.48 -10.28 -12.75
C GLY A 46 -5.49 -9.23 -12.28
N GLU A 47 -5.04 -8.18 -11.60
CA GLU A 47 -5.85 -7.02 -11.27
C GLU A 47 -5.93 -6.03 -12.44
N CYS A 48 -6.90 -5.11 -12.40
CA CYS A 48 -7.01 -4.02 -13.36
C CYS A 48 -5.91 -2.96 -13.16
N GLU A 49 -5.63 -2.19 -14.22
CA GLU A 49 -4.51 -1.23 -14.26
C GLU A 49 -4.55 -0.22 -13.10
N TRP A 50 -5.71 0.33 -12.77
CA TRP A 50 -5.84 1.29 -11.66
C TRP A 50 -5.62 0.64 -10.29
N THR A 51 -5.98 -0.64 -10.11
CA THR A 51 -5.69 -1.36 -8.86
C THR A 51 -4.19 -1.60 -8.73
N VAL A 52 -3.54 -2.03 -9.82
CA VAL A 52 -2.08 -2.21 -9.85
C VAL A 52 -1.39 -0.88 -9.56
N GLU A 53 -1.84 0.23 -10.17
CA GLU A 53 -1.30 1.57 -9.90
C GLU A 53 -1.47 1.97 -8.43
N ALA A 54 -2.66 1.76 -7.84
CA ALA A 54 -2.91 2.04 -6.42
C ALA A 54 -1.97 1.23 -5.51
N MET A 55 -1.80 -0.06 -5.79
CA MET A 55 -0.88 -0.92 -5.03
C MET A 55 0.55 -0.42 -5.11
N ASN A 56 1.05 -0.08 -6.31
CA ASN A 56 2.41 0.44 -6.48
C ASN A 56 2.61 1.76 -5.72
N ILE A 57 1.65 2.69 -5.80
CA ILE A 57 1.73 3.96 -5.09
C ILE A 57 1.75 3.72 -3.57
N VAL A 58 0.83 2.90 -3.05
CA VAL A 58 0.79 2.63 -1.60
C VAL A 58 2.08 2.00 -1.11
N MET A 59 2.60 0.99 -1.80
CA MET A 59 3.85 0.33 -1.41
C MET A 59 5.02 1.31 -1.44
N ASN A 60 5.16 2.11 -2.51
CA ASN A 60 6.21 3.11 -2.65
C ASN A 60 6.15 4.19 -1.55
N GLU A 61 4.96 4.72 -1.23
CA GLU A 61 4.84 5.77 -0.21
C GLU A 61 5.24 5.25 1.18
N TYR A 62 4.82 4.03 1.56
CA TYR A 62 5.22 3.44 2.84
C TYR A 62 6.70 3.01 2.86
N GLU A 63 7.27 2.64 1.72
CA GLU A 63 8.71 2.36 1.59
C GLU A 63 9.55 3.61 1.91
N ILE A 64 9.21 4.77 1.33
CA ILE A 64 10.05 5.98 1.40
C ILE A 64 9.70 6.93 2.56
N ALA A 65 8.47 6.85 3.09
CA ALA A 65 8.02 7.76 4.14
C ALA A 65 8.81 7.53 5.44
N LYS A 66 8.99 8.60 6.23
CA LYS A 66 9.57 8.44 7.57
C LYS A 66 8.52 7.85 8.52
N LEU A 67 8.93 6.92 9.38
CA LEU A 67 8.04 6.22 10.32
C LEU A 67 7.21 7.16 11.20
N ASP A 68 7.76 8.31 11.60
CA ASP A 68 7.06 9.30 12.41
C ASP A 68 5.87 9.96 11.69
N LYS A 69 5.86 9.90 10.35
CA LYS A 69 4.76 10.37 9.50
C LYS A 69 3.61 9.38 9.38
N PHE A 70 3.78 8.12 9.77
CA PHE A 70 2.73 7.13 9.60
C PHE A 70 1.54 7.47 10.52
N ARG A 71 0.33 7.38 9.97
CA ARG A 71 -0.93 7.58 10.72
C ARG A 71 -1.73 6.28 10.72
N GLN A 72 -1.61 5.51 11.78
CA GLN A 72 -2.27 4.20 11.90
C GLN A 72 -3.81 4.34 11.82
N GLU A 73 -4.36 5.42 12.37
CA GLU A 73 -5.78 5.75 12.28
C GLU A 73 -6.25 5.95 10.83
N ASN A 74 -5.34 6.30 9.92
CA ASN A 74 -5.62 6.57 8.51
C ASN A 74 -5.15 5.45 7.57
N ALA A 75 -4.74 4.29 8.12
CA ALA A 75 -4.42 3.10 7.33
C ALA A 75 -5.57 2.68 6.39
N GLN A 76 -6.81 2.97 6.80
CA GLN A 76 -7.99 2.71 5.98
C GLN A 76 -7.96 3.45 4.63
N LEU A 77 -7.35 4.64 4.56
CA LEU A 77 -7.26 5.40 3.30
C LEU A 77 -6.41 4.66 2.26
N ALA A 78 -5.36 3.96 2.70
CA ALA A 78 -4.55 3.12 1.81
C ALA A 78 -5.34 1.91 1.30
N ILE A 79 -6.10 1.26 2.19
CA ILE A 79 -6.95 0.11 1.85
C ILE A 79 -8.05 0.55 0.86
N ASP A 80 -8.74 1.64 1.15
CA ASP A 80 -9.79 2.21 0.31
C ASP A 80 -9.26 2.62 -1.06
N PHE A 81 -8.01 3.10 -1.12
CA PHE A 81 -7.35 3.44 -2.38
C PHE A 81 -7.05 2.19 -3.23
N ILE A 82 -6.50 1.12 -2.62
CA ILE A 82 -6.25 -0.15 -3.31
C ILE A 82 -7.55 -0.80 -3.79
N GLN A 83 -8.64 -0.66 -3.02
CA GLN A 83 -9.95 -1.21 -3.35
C GLN A 83 -10.79 -0.31 -4.27
N ALA A 84 -10.27 0.85 -4.67
CA ALA A 84 -11.04 1.82 -5.43
C ALA A 84 -11.44 1.31 -6.81
N GLU A 85 -12.69 1.53 -7.17
CA GLU A 85 -13.12 1.45 -8.57
C GLU A 85 -12.55 2.63 -9.37
N GLU A 86 -12.43 2.46 -10.69
CA GLU A 86 -11.89 3.48 -11.61
C GLU A 86 -12.51 4.87 -11.39
N ALA A 87 -13.83 4.93 -11.21
CA ALA A 87 -14.56 6.18 -10.99
C ALA A 87 -14.14 6.96 -9.73
N ARG A 88 -13.57 6.28 -8.73
CA ARG A 88 -13.13 6.86 -7.46
C ARG A 88 -11.62 6.90 -7.29
N PHE A 89 -10.86 6.27 -8.20
CA PHE A 89 -9.41 6.14 -8.11
C PHE A 89 -8.70 7.47 -7.81
N ASN A 90 -8.98 8.52 -8.57
CA ASN A 90 -8.34 9.83 -8.36
C ASN A 90 -8.73 10.48 -7.03
N GLN A 91 -9.96 10.26 -6.57
CA GLN A 91 -10.44 10.78 -5.30
C GLN A 91 -9.75 10.08 -4.12
N THR A 92 -9.74 8.75 -4.12
CA THR A 92 -9.11 7.96 -3.06
C THR A 92 -7.59 8.11 -3.05
N ARG A 93 -6.96 8.24 -4.24
CA ARG A 93 -5.54 8.60 -4.38
C ARG A 93 -5.23 9.91 -3.65
N HIS A 94 -6.03 10.94 -3.90
CA HIS A 94 -5.81 12.25 -3.30
C HIS A 94 -5.93 12.20 -1.78
N LEU A 95 -6.98 11.53 -1.27
CA LEU A 95 -7.19 11.35 0.17
C LEU A 95 -6.02 10.59 0.81
N PHE A 96 -5.55 9.51 0.19
CA PHE A 96 -4.40 8.76 0.69
C PHE A 96 -3.13 9.62 0.74
N LEU A 97 -2.79 10.32 -0.35
CA LEU A 97 -1.55 11.11 -0.40
C LEU A 97 -1.58 12.34 0.50
N GLN A 98 -2.75 12.93 0.77
CA GLN A 98 -2.88 14.09 1.65
C GLN A 98 -3.04 13.71 3.12
N ASP A 99 -3.92 12.76 3.42
CA ASP A 99 -4.32 12.48 4.80
C ASP A 99 -3.69 11.20 5.36
N GLY A 100 -3.16 10.32 4.51
CA GLY A 100 -2.57 9.04 4.93
C GLY A 100 -1.31 9.18 5.78
N PHE A 101 -0.61 10.31 5.69
CA PHE A 101 0.63 10.59 6.40
C PHE A 101 0.57 11.94 7.11
N LYS A 102 1.48 12.19 8.06
CA LYS A 102 1.70 13.53 8.62
C LYS A 102 2.49 14.41 7.65
N ASP A 103 2.12 15.69 7.62
CA ASP A 103 2.86 16.75 6.94
C ASP A 103 4.33 16.83 7.38
#